data_AF-A0A1F5CNJ2-F1
#
_entry.id   AF-A0A1F5CNJ2-F1
#
_cell.length_a   1.000
_cell.length_b   1.000
_cell.length_c   1.000
_cell.angle_alpha   90.00
_cell.angle_beta   90.00
_cell.angle_gamma   90.00
#
_symmetry.space_group_name_H-M   'P 1'
#
loop_
_entity.id
_entity.type
_entity.pdbx_description
1 polymer ?
#
loop_
_entity_poly.entity_id
_entity_poly.type
_entity_poly.pdbx_seq_one_letter_code
_entity_poly.pdbx_strand_id
1 'polypeptide(L)'
;MKPWLLNILACPIDKHHPLEAYFYRWENTEEEMEKMSREAGTPSPLFSKQYLHLAKQMADGTISPQALKEIRDMAGVSYAMELLDGVNSFMGQLAGVGKPGEKELLRDHPEGMDVLYRYLNLVEVEEGLLRCSECGRWYPIGSAVESIPELMPDDLRERDRDLEWLTKWKEKLPEQVLRDGRPYTL
;
A
#
# COMPACT_ATOMS: atom_id res chain seq x y z
N MET A 1 -4.52 -7.09 3.49
CA MET A 1 -4.87 -5.72 3.06
C MET A 1 -4.28 -5.47 1.67
N LYS A 2 -5.13 -5.26 0.67
CA LYS A 2 -4.68 -4.85 -0.67
C LYS A 2 -4.02 -3.46 -0.64
N PRO A 3 -2.82 -3.26 -1.22
CA PRO A 3 -2.18 -1.93 -1.30
C PRO A 3 -3.04 -0.87 -1.99
N TRP A 4 -3.97 -1.27 -2.88
CA TRP A 4 -4.95 -0.37 -3.48
C TRP A 4 -5.70 0.49 -2.44
N LEU A 5 -6.00 -0.04 -1.25
CA LEU A 5 -6.74 0.68 -0.20
C LEU A 5 -6.04 1.98 0.25
N LEU A 6 -4.71 2.06 0.16
CA LEU A 6 -3.95 3.26 0.54
C LEU A 6 -4.33 4.49 -0.28
N ASN A 7 -4.92 4.32 -1.45
CA ASN A 7 -5.40 5.40 -2.30
C ASN A 7 -6.68 6.07 -1.77
N ILE A 8 -7.40 5.42 -0.85
CA ILE A 8 -8.66 5.94 -0.30
C ILE A 8 -8.66 6.05 1.23
N LEU A 9 -7.75 5.34 1.91
CA LEU A 9 -7.63 5.45 3.35
C LEU A 9 -7.10 6.83 3.74
N ALA A 10 -7.77 7.43 4.71
CA ALA A 10 -7.40 8.68 5.34
C ALA A 10 -7.44 8.47 6.86
N CYS A 11 -6.69 9.27 7.61
CA CYS A 11 -6.75 9.23 9.06
C CYS A 11 -8.20 9.53 9.52
N PRO A 12 -8.82 8.66 10.34
CA PRO A 12 -10.20 8.87 10.80
C PRO A 12 -10.35 10.11 11.68
N ILE A 13 -9.25 10.62 12.26
CA ILE A 13 -9.26 11.72 13.23
C ILE A 13 -9.17 13.09 12.54
N ASP A 14 -8.14 13.31 11.73
CA ASP A 14 -7.86 14.62 11.10
C ASP A 14 -8.17 14.65 9.59
N LYS A 15 -8.56 13.52 9.00
CA LYS A 15 -8.85 13.34 7.57
C LYS A 15 -7.62 13.52 6.66
N HIS A 16 -6.41 13.47 7.22
CA HIS A 16 -5.18 13.49 6.45
C HIS A 16 -5.10 12.32 5.47
N HIS A 17 -4.68 12.61 4.25
CA HIS A 17 -4.37 11.64 3.20
C HIS A 17 -3.21 12.19 2.35
N PRO A 18 -2.23 11.35 1.93
CA PRO A 18 -2.13 9.90 2.20
C PRO A 18 -1.56 9.55 3.58
N LEU A 19 -1.75 8.29 3.99
CA LEU A 19 -1.08 7.71 5.17
C LEU A 19 0.25 7.07 4.76
N GLU A 20 1.25 7.18 5.63
CA GLU A 20 2.47 6.38 5.56
C GLU A 20 2.12 4.91 5.81
N ALA A 21 2.66 3.99 5.03
CA ALA A 21 2.37 2.55 5.16
C ALA A 21 3.67 1.75 5.31
N TYR A 22 3.74 0.93 6.36
CA TYR A 22 4.88 0.08 6.69
C TYR A 22 4.41 -1.38 6.65
N PHE A 23 4.86 -2.15 5.67
CA PHE A 23 4.46 -3.56 5.51
C PHE A 23 5.46 -4.48 6.20
N TYR A 24 4.96 -5.41 7.01
CA TYR A 24 5.82 -6.28 7.83
C TYR A 24 5.75 -7.74 7.42
N ARG A 25 4.60 -8.18 6.89
CA ARG A 25 4.34 -9.54 6.41
C ARG A 25 3.30 -9.54 5.29
N TRP A 26 3.51 -10.38 4.30
CA TRP A 26 2.60 -10.62 3.18
C TRP A 26 1.79 -11.90 3.43
N GLU A 27 0.52 -11.91 3.03
CA GLU A 27 -0.34 -13.09 3.08
C GLU A 27 -0.01 -14.05 1.92
N ASN A 28 0.37 -13.50 0.76
CA ASN A 28 0.84 -14.31 -0.37
C ASN A 28 2.11 -15.06 0.00
N THR A 29 2.19 -16.31 -0.46
CA THR A 29 3.41 -17.10 -0.36
C THR A 29 4.53 -16.53 -1.26
N GLU A 30 5.79 -16.84 -0.94
CA GLU A 30 6.91 -16.42 -1.78
C GLU A 30 6.82 -16.98 -3.22
N GLU A 31 6.30 -18.19 -3.40
CA GLU A 31 6.09 -18.79 -4.74
C GLU A 31 5.03 -18.03 -5.55
N GLU A 32 3.93 -17.61 -4.92
CA GLU A 32 2.92 -16.78 -5.57
C GLU A 32 3.47 -15.40 -5.92
N MET A 33 4.24 -14.79 -5.01
CA MET A 33 4.93 -13.52 -5.23
C MET A 33 5.94 -13.60 -6.37
N GLU A 34 6.75 -14.65 -6.40
CA GLU A 34 7.71 -14.91 -7.47
C GLU A 34 7.01 -15.01 -8.82
N LYS A 35 5.93 -15.81 -8.90
CA LYS A 35 5.16 -15.95 -10.12
C LYS A 35 4.60 -14.61 -10.57
N MET A 36 4.02 -13.83 -9.66
CA MET A 36 3.49 -12.50 -9.97
C MET A 36 4.56 -11.55 -10.48
N SER A 37 5.74 -11.53 -9.83
CA SER A 37 6.89 -10.70 -10.26
C SER A 37 7.37 -11.09 -11.65
N ARG A 38 7.58 -12.40 -11.91
CA ARG A 38 8.05 -12.90 -13.21
C ARG A 38 7.12 -12.58 -14.37
N GLU A 39 5.82 -12.58 -14.14
CA GLU A 39 4.81 -12.27 -15.16
C GLU A 39 4.54 -10.76 -15.28
N ALA A 40 5.01 -9.94 -14.33
CA ALA A 40 4.71 -8.52 -14.30
C ALA A 40 5.27 -7.80 -15.52
N GLY A 41 4.46 -6.90 -16.08
CA GLY A 41 4.79 -6.21 -17.32
C GLY A 41 4.47 -7.01 -18.58
N THR A 42 3.85 -8.19 -18.45
CA THR A 42 3.27 -8.92 -19.58
C THR A 42 1.74 -8.89 -19.47
N PRO A 43 1.05 -7.98 -20.19
CA PRO A 43 -0.39 -7.80 -20.09
C PRO A 43 -1.16 -9.10 -20.38
N SER A 44 -2.04 -9.47 -19.46
CA SER A 44 -2.86 -10.66 -19.57
C SER A 44 -4.26 -10.32 -20.08
N PRO A 45 -4.79 -11.01 -21.12
CA PRO A 45 -6.16 -10.84 -21.56
C PRO A 45 -7.19 -11.08 -20.45
N LEU A 46 -6.84 -11.88 -19.43
CA LEU A 46 -7.69 -12.16 -18.26
C LEU A 46 -8.00 -10.91 -17.43
N PHE A 47 -7.14 -9.90 -17.47
CA PHE A 47 -7.26 -8.68 -16.68
C PHE A 47 -7.74 -7.47 -17.49
N SER A 48 -8.17 -7.66 -18.75
CA SER A 48 -8.56 -6.55 -19.63
C SER A 48 -9.60 -5.60 -19.04
N LYS A 49 -10.60 -6.15 -18.31
CA LYS A 49 -11.63 -5.32 -17.65
C LYS A 49 -11.07 -4.55 -16.46
N GLN A 50 -10.14 -5.16 -15.74
CA GLN A 50 -9.51 -4.59 -14.56
C GLN A 50 -8.53 -3.50 -14.95
N TYR A 51 -7.76 -3.67 -16.02
CA TYR A 51 -6.92 -2.61 -16.56
C TYR A 51 -7.76 -1.40 -16.98
N LEU A 52 -8.91 -1.62 -17.64
CA LEU A 52 -9.84 -0.56 -17.98
C LEU A 52 -10.32 0.21 -16.74
N HIS A 53 -10.68 -0.51 -15.67
CA HIS A 53 -11.09 0.11 -14.41
C HIS A 53 -9.94 0.88 -13.76
N LEU A 54 -8.74 0.30 -13.70
CA LEU A 54 -7.55 0.93 -13.13
C LEU A 54 -7.17 2.20 -13.90
N ALA A 55 -7.23 2.18 -15.23
CA ALA A 55 -6.96 3.35 -16.07
C ALA A 55 -7.94 4.49 -15.79
N LYS A 56 -9.22 4.19 -15.52
CA LYS A 56 -10.20 5.19 -15.06
C LYS A 56 -9.81 5.80 -13.72
N GLN A 57 -9.44 4.95 -12.75
CA GLN A 57 -9.01 5.40 -11.42
C GLN A 57 -7.74 6.26 -11.47
N MET A 58 -6.83 6.00 -12.41
CA MET A 58 -5.68 6.90 -12.65
C MET A 58 -6.13 8.21 -13.31
N ALA A 59 -7.01 8.15 -14.31
CA ALA A 59 -7.49 9.31 -15.05
C ALA A 59 -8.41 10.23 -14.23
N ASP A 60 -9.14 9.71 -13.24
CA ASP A 60 -9.94 10.51 -12.31
C ASP A 60 -9.13 11.01 -11.11
N GLY A 61 -8.00 10.36 -10.80
CA GLY A 61 -7.09 10.74 -9.71
C GLY A 61 -7.32 9.96 -8.42
N THR A 62 -8.17 8.94 -8.44
CA THR A 62 -8.32 7.97 -7.35
C THR A 62 -6.98 7.31 -7.03
N ILE A 63 -6.23 6.85 -8.03
CA ILE A 63 -4.86 6.36 -7.80
C ILE A 63 -3.93 7.56 -7.65
N SER A 64 -3.39 7.73 -6.45
CA SER A 64 -2.52 8.84 -6.10
C SER A 64 -1.05 8.41 -6.18
N PRO A 65 -0.23 9.02 -7.06
CA PRO A 65 1.21 8.80 -7.05
C PRO A 65 1.86 9.10 -5.69
N GLN A 66 1.27 10.01 -4.91
CA GLN A 66 1.76 10.34 -3.58
C GLN A 66 1.51 9.20 -2.61
N ALA A 67 0.30 8.60 -2.62
CA ALA A 67 -0.02 7.47 -1.74
C ALA A 67 0.91 6.27 -1.96
N LEU A 68 1.27 5.99 -3.22
CA LEU A 68 2.19 4.90 -3.54
C LEU A 68 3.62 5.17 -3.05
N LYS A 69 4.06 6.43 -3.07
CA LYS A 69 5.38 6.84 -2.54
C LYS A 69 5.48 6.75 -1.03
N GLU A 70 4.36 6.68 -0.32
CA GLU A 70 4.33 6.53 1.15
C GLU A 70 4.46 5.08 1.62
N ILE A 71 4.59 4.12 0.70
CA ILE A 71 4.79 2.70 1.02
C ILE A 71 6.25 2.44 1.39
N ARG A 72 6.45 1.69 2.48
CA ARG A 72 7.71 1.15 2.96
C ARG A 72 7.54 -0.35 3.18
N ASP A 73 8.09 -1.16 2.28
CA ASP A 73 8.10 -2.62 2.46
C ASP A 73 9.26 -3.01 3.37
N MET A 74 8.93 -3.51 4.56
CA MET A 74 9.87 -4.01 5.57
C MET A 74 9.74 -5.54 5.74
N ALA A 75 8.99 -6.23 4.87
CA ALA A 75 8.75 -7.66 4.95
C ALA A 75 9.99 -8.47 4.54
N GLY A 76 10.85 -7.92 3.69
CA GLY A 76 12.09 -8.56 3.24
C GLY A 76 11.90 -9.57 2.10
N VAL A 77 10.77 -9.52 1.39
CA VAL A 77 10.48 -10.39 0.24
C VAL A 77 10.94 -9.70 -1.05
N SER A 78 11.94 -10.24 -1.74
CA SER A 78 12.55 -9.62 -2.92
C SER A 78 11.55 -9.36 -4.04
N TYR A 79 10.68 -10.33 -4.33
CA TYR A 79 9.70 -10.23 -5.41
C TYR A 79 8.63 -9.16 -5.14
N ALA A 80 8.29 -8.91 -3.87
CA ALA A 80 7.39 -7.82 -3.50
C ALA A 80 8.05 -6.45 -3.74
N MET A 81 9.34 -6.33 -3.40
CA MET A 81 10.13 -5.12 -3.67
C MET A 81 10.28 -4.87 -5.17
N GLU A 82 10.53 -5.91 -5.98
CA GLU A 82 10.60 -5.79 -7.44
C GLU A 82 9.28 -5.26 -8.04
N LEU A 83 8.14 -5.77 -7.58
CA LEU A 83 6.82 -5.28 -8.02
C LEU A 83 6.62 -3.80 -7.63
N LEU A 84 6.98 -3.43 -6.39
CA LEU A 84 6.89 -2.03 -5.92
C LEU A 84 7.82 -1.10 -6.71
N ASP A 85 9.04 -1.54 -7.03
CA ASP A 85 9.99 -0.80 -7.86
C ASP A 85 9.47 -0.61 -9.29
N GLY A 86 8.81 -1.63 -9.84
CA GLY A 86 8.10 -1.53 -11.11
C GLY A 86 6.98 -0.49 -11.07
N VAL A 87 6.19 -0.46 -9.99
CA VAL A 87 5.17 0.58 -9.77
C VAL A 87 5.81 1.97 -9.71
N ASN A 88 6.85 2.15 -8.89
CA ASN A 88 7.53 3.43 -8.74
C ASN A 88 8.13 3.92 -10.07
N SER A 89 8.72 3.00 -10.85
CA SER A 89 9.26 3.30 -12.17
C SER A 89 8.16 3.76 -13.13
N PHE A 90 7.04 3.06 -13.18
CA PHE A 90 5.90 3.43 -14.01
C PHE A 90 5.30 4.79 -13.61
N MET A 91 5.07 5.01 -12.31
CA MET A 91 4.59 6.30 -11.80
C MET A 91 5.58 7.44 -12.08
N GLY A 92 6.89 7.15 -12.07
CA GLY A 92 7.95 8.07 -12.46
C GLY A 92 7.92 8.45 -13.94
N GLN A 93 7.63 7.51 -14.83
CA GLN A 93 7.47 7.77 -16.27
C GLN A 93 6.26 8.68 -16.56
N LEU A 94 5.18 8.53 -15.79
CA LEU A 94 4.01 9.40 -15.90
C LEU A 94 4.25 10.79 -15.28
N ALA A 95 5.23 10.94 -14.38
CA ALA A 95 5.56 12.21 -13.75
C ALA A 95 6.17 13.18 -14.78
N GLY A 96 5.33 14.06 -15.33
CA GLY A 96 5.73 15.07 -16.32
C GLY A 96 4.96 14.97 -17.64
N VAL A 97 4.32 13.83 -17.88
CA VAL A 97 3.21 13.73 -18.83
C VAL A 97 2.00 14.34 -18.11
N GLY A 98 1.22 15.20 -18.77
CA GLY A 98 -0.03 15.69 -18.18
C GLY A 98 -0.97 14.54 -17.78
N LYS A 99 -2.13 14.81 -17.18
CA LYS A 99 -3.06 13.74 -16.75
C LYS A 99 -3.48 12.89 -17.97
N PRO A 100 -2.96 11.64 -18.12
CA PRO A 100 -3.16 10.88 -19.34
C PRO A 100 -4.61 10.37 -19.41
N GLY A 101 -5.13 10.24 -20.62
CA GLY A 101 -6.48 9.69 -20.82
C GLY A 101 -6.52 8.17 -20.56
N GLU A 102 -7.69 7.65 -20.20
CA GLU A 102 -7.91 6.20 -20.00
C GLU A 102 -7.43 5.36 -21.20
N LYS A 103 -7.79 5.78 -22.43
CA LYS A 103 -7.39 5.08 -23.67
C LYS A 103 -5.90 5.22 -23.98
N GLU A 104 -5.30 6.32 -23.57
CA GLU A 104 -3.88 6.61 -23.76
C GLU A 104 -3.04 5.70 -22.86
N LEU A 105 -3.39 5.61 -21.57
CA LEU A 105 -2.76 4.69 -20.61
C LEU A 105 -2.73 3.24 -21.12
N LEU A 106 -3.87 2.75 -21.60
CA LEU A 106 -3.98 1.36 -22.07
C LEU A 106 -3.23 1.08 -23.38
N ARG A 107 -3.08 2.10 -24.24
CA ARG A 107 -2.39 1.97 -25.53
C ARG A 107 -0.89 2.14 -25.38
N ASP A 108 -0.47 3.14 -24.61
CA ASP A 108 0.91 3.61 -24.57
C ASP A 108 1.70 3.03 -23.39
N HIS A 109 1.02 2.51 -22.36
CA HIS A 109 1.64 1.95 -21.17
C HIS A 109 1.03 0.61 -20.70
N PRO A 110 0.75 -0.36 -21.59
CA PRO A 110 0.08 -1.59 -21.20
C PRO A 110 0.89 -2.41 -20.18
N GLU A 111 2.21 -2.44 -20.27
CA GLU A 111 3.09 -3.13 -19.31
C GLU A 111 3.03 -2.48 -17.92
N GLY A 112 3.08 -1.13 -17.87
CA GLY A 112 2.96 -0.38 -16.63
C GLY A 112 1.60 -0.59 -15.94
N MET A 113 0.52 -0.65 -16.74
CA MET A 113 -0.82 -0.97 -16.24
C MET A 113 -0.91 -2.37 -15.63
N ASP A 114 -0.21 -3.36 -16.23
CA ASP A 114 -0.14 -4.71 -15.67
C ASP A 114 0.61 -4.74 -14.34
N VAL A 115 1.81 -4.15 -14.27
CA VAL A 115 2.60 -4.06 -13.04
C VAL A 115 1.79 -3.39 -11.93
N LEU A 116 1.17 -2.25 -12.22
CA LEU A 116 0.36 -1.51 -11.26
C LEU A 116 -0.85 -2.33 -10.79
N TYR A 117 -1.55 -3.01 -11.71
CA TYR A 117 -2.68 -3.84 -11.35
C TYR A 117 -2.27 -4.99 -10.42
N ARG A 118 -1.19 -5.71 -10.75
CA ARG A 118 -0.69 -6.84 -9.94
C ARG A 118 -0.35 -6.39 -8.52
N TYR A 119 0.41 -5.30 -8.38
CA TYR A 119 0.81 -4.80 -7.08
C TYR A 119 -0.34 -4.19 -6.27
N LEU A 120 -1.28 -3.49 -6.90
CA LEU A 120 -2.38 -2.88 -6.14
C LEU A 120 -3.46 -3.90 -5.74
N ASN A 121 -3.70 -4.91 -6.58
CA ASN A 121 -4.91 -5.73 -6.48
C ASN A 121 -4.67 -7.21 -6.21
N LEU A 122 -3.48 -7.76 -6.48
CA LEU A 122 -3.23 -9.21 -6.34
C LEU A 122 -2.39 -9.55 -5.11
N VAL A 123 -1.51 -8.65 -4.67
CA VAL A 123 -0.80 -8.83 -3.39
C VAL A 123 -1.64 -8.35 -2.21
N GLU A 124 -1.39 -8.94 -1.05
CA GLU A 124 -2.20 -8.80 0.16
C GLU A 124 -1.26 -8.72 1.37
N VAL A 125 -1.25 -7.56 2.04
CA VAL A 125 -0.45 -7.34 3.26
C VAL A 125 -1.15 -7.98 4.45
N GLU A 126 -0.55 -8.98 5.07
CA GLU A 126 -1.11 -9.65 6.24
C GLU A 126 -0.94 -8.79 7.49
N GLU A 127 0.27 -8.28 7.71
CA GLU A 127 0.63 -7.45 8.87
C GLU A 127 1.40 -6.20 8.47
N GLY A 128 1.08 -5.09 9.11
CA GLY A 128 1.70 -3.80 8.83
C GLY A 128 1.24 -2.70 9.77
N LEU A 129 1.60 -1.47 9.46
CA LEU A 129 1.21 -0.27 10.20
C LEU A 129 0.98 0.89 9.25
N LEU A 130 -0.12 1.61 9.45
CA LEU A 130 -0.36 2.90 8.84
C LEU A 130 -0.01 4.00 9.84
N ARG A 131 0.54 5.11 9.37
CA ARG A 131 0.81 6.29 10.19
C ARG A 131 0.30 7.55 9.49
N CYS A 132 -0.40 8.38 10.26
CA CYS A 132 -0.70 9.75 9.88
C CYS A 132 0.52 10.63 10.16
N SER A 133 1.07 11.25 9.13
CA SER A 133 2.19 12.19 9.23
C SER A 133 1.76 13.53 9.86
N GLU A 134 0.47 13.85 9.85
CA GLU A 134 -0.09 15.10 10.40
C GLU A 134 -0.32 15.02 11.93
N CYS A 135 -1.17 14.12 12.42
CA CYS A 135 -1.43 14.01 13.87
C CYS A 135 -0.54 12.99 14.62
N GLY A 136 0.31 12.24 13.92
CA GLY A 136 1.22 11.26 14.52
C GLY A 136 0.54 9.96 15.00
N ARG A 137 -0.74 9.75 14.68
CA ARG A 137 -1.43 8.49 15.00
C ARG A 137 -1.00 7.36 14.10
N TRP A 138 -0.96 6.16 14.66
CA TRP A 138 -0.71 4.95 13.92
C TRP A 138 -1.87 3.96 14.05
N TYR A 139 -2.04 3.10 13.06
CA TYR A 139 -3.08 2.09 12.96
C TYR A 139 -2.46 0.76 12.56
N PRO A 140 -2.68 -0.34 13.31
CA PRO A 140 -2.18 -1.63 12.90
C PRO A 140 -2.95 -2.18 11.70
N ILE A 141 -2.29 -3.03 10.92
CA ILE A 141 -2.89 -3.91 9.93
C ILE A 141 -2.66 -5.33 10.44
N GLY A 142 -3.72 -6.11 10.62
CA GLY A 142 -3.58 -7.52 11.00
C GLY A 142 -3.48 -7.80 12.50
N SER A 143 -3.70 -6.81 13.39
CA SER A 143 -3.52 -7.04 14.84
C SER A 143 -4.65 -7.86 15.47
N ALA A 144 -5.89 -7.70 15.00
CA ALA A 144 -7.07 -8.41 15.48
C ALA A 144 -7.59 -9.43 14.46
N VAL A 145 -7.58 -9.04 13.18
CA VAL A 145 -7.95 -9.89 12.05
C VAL A 145 -6.90 -9.68 10.98
N GLU A 146 -6.28 -10.77 10.54
CA GLU A 146 -5.27 -10.78 9.48
C GLU A 146 -5.73 -9.95 8.28
N SER A 147 -4.80 -9.21 7.69
CA SER A 147 -5.08 -8.43 6.48
C SER A 147 -6.09 -7.27 6.64
N ILE A 148 -6.64 -7.01 7.83
CA ILE A 148 -7.59 -5.92 8.08
C ILE A 148 -6.90 -4.72 8.76
N PRO A 149 -6.98 -3.50 8.19
CA PRO A 149 -6.50 -2.29 8.85
C PRO A 149 -7.49 -1.80 9.92
N GLU A 150 -6.99 -1.47 11.11
CA GLU A 150 -7.81 -1.09 12.28
C GLU A 150 -7.79 0.42 12.52
N LEU A 151 -8.56 1.17 11.72
CA LEU A 151 -8.66 2.64 11.81
C LEU A 151 -9.65 3.10 12.90
N MET A 152 -9.43 2.65 14.14
CA MET A 152 -10.26 3.02 15.28
C MET A 152 -9.82 4.33 15.93
N PRO A 153 -10.75 5.13 16.49
CA PRO A 153 -10.40 6.28 17.33
C PRO A 153 -9.77 5.84 18.66
N ASP A 154 -9.02 6.75 19.28
CA ASP A 154 -8.17 6.48 20.45
C ASP A 154 -8.94 5.85 21.63
N ASP A 155 -10.20 6.22 21.84
CA ASP A 155 -11.06 5.74 22.93
C ASP A 155 -11.58 4.31 22.72
N LEU A 156 -11.48 3.78 21.50
CA LEU A 156 -11.82 2.40 21.14
C LEU A 156 -10.56 1.52 20.97
N ARG A 157 -9.36 2.04 21.28
CA ARG A 157 -8.09 1.33 21.15
C ARG A 157 -7.70 0.63 22.45
N GLU A 158 -7.48 -0.69 22.34
CA GLU A 158 -7.08 -1.55 23.46
C GLU A 158 -5.58 -1.43 23.73
N ARG A 159 -5.22 -0.76 24.83
CA ARG A 159 -3.83 -0.42 25.17
C ARG A 159 -2.88 -1.62 25.17
N ASP A 160 -3.26 -2.71 25.80
CA ASP A 160 -2.37 -3.86 25.97
C ASP A 160 -2.10 -4.55 24.61
N ARG A 161 -3.12 -4.68 23.77
CA ARG A 161 -2.97 -5.19 22.39
C ARG A 161 -2.06 -4.30 21.55
N ASP A 162 -2.23 -2.98 21.66
CA ASP A 162 -1.40 -2.02 20.93
C ASP A 162 0.06 -2.10 21.35
N LEU A 163 0.34 -2.21 22.65
CA LEU A 163 1.71 -2.35 23.16
C LEU A 163 2.34 -3.69 22.77
N GLU A 164 1.56 -4.78 22.77
CA GLU A 164 2.00 -6.08 22.25
C GLU A 164 2.35 -5.98 20.75
N TRP A 165 1.52 -5.32 19.95
CA TRP A 165 1.76 -5.09 18.54
C TRP A 165 3.04 -4.29 18.29
N LEU A 166 3.21 -3.17 19.00
CA LEU A 166 4.42 -2.36 18.90
C LEU A 166 5.67 -3.14 19.33
N THR A 167 5.57 -3.93 20.39
CA THR A 167 6.68 -4.77 20.88
C THR A 167 7.07 -5.82 19.85
N LYS A 168 6.09 -6.51 19.25
CA LYS A 168 6.31 -7.51 18.20
C LYS A 168 7.09 -6.94 17.02
N TRP A 169 6.77 -5.72 16.60
CA TRP A 169 7.34 -5.10 15.40
C TRP A 169 8.40 -4.03 15.68
N LYS A 170 8.91 -3.95 16.91
CA LYS A 170 9.80 -2.88 17.39
C LYS A 170 10.94 -2.52 16.44
N GLU A 171 11.61 -3.52 15.87
CA GLU A 171 12.76 -3.35 14.97
C GLU A 171 12.39 -2.82 13.57
N LYS A 172 11.12 -2.93 13.17
CA LYS A 172 10.62 -2.45 11.87
C LYS A 172 9.81 -1.16 11.98
N LEU A 173 9.50 -0.71 13.19
CA LEU A 173 8.71 0.51 13.42
C LEU A 173 9.51 1.76 13.04
N PRO A 174 8.86 2.78 12.44
CA PRO A 174 9.49 4.09 12.28
C PRO A 174 9.75 4.74 13.65
N GLU A 175 10.88 5.45 13.77
CA GLU A 175 11.31 6.07 15.04
C GLU A 175 10.24 6.99 15.66
N GLN A 176 9.46 7.68 14.82
CA GLN A 176 8.44 8.60 15.28
C GLN A 176 7.27 7.88 15.97
N VAL A 177 6.96 6.63 15.58
CA VAL A 177 5.95 5.82 16.29
C VAL A 177 6.49 5.41 17.66
N LEU A 178 7.78 5.11 17.78
CA LEU A 178 8.45 4.74 19.03
C LEU A 178 8.65 5.91 20.00
N ARG A 179 8.68 7.16 19.52
CA ARG A 179 8.87 8.34 20.37
C ARG A 179 7.58 9.05 20.70
N ASP A 180 6.77 9.30 19.67
CA ASP A 180 5.65 10.25 19.72
C ASP A 180 4.34 9.64 19.20
N GLY A 181 4.33 8.33 18.96
CA GLY A 181 3.19 7.61 18.39
C GLY A 181 1.94 7.72 19.26
N ARG A 182 0.81 8.00 18.63
CA ARG A 182 -0.51 8.04 19.28
C ARG A 182 -1.39 6.88 18.84
N PRO A 183 -2.27 6.33 19.70
CA PRO A 183 -2.53 6.77 21.09
C PRO A 183 -1.50 6.26 22.10
N TYR A 184 -0.76 5.21 21.77
CA TYR A 184 0.25 4.60 22.64
C TYR A 184 1.59 4.47 21.91
N THR A 185 2.66 4.46 22.70
CA THR A 185 4.04 4.28 22.25
C THR A 185 4.79 3.42 23.28
N LEU A 186 5.98 2.89 22.90
CA LEU A 186 6.78 1.97 23.73
C LEU A 186 7.67 2.68 24.75
#